data_AF-A0A2V9H0L2-F1
#
_entry.id   AF-A0A2V9H0L2-F1
#
_cell.length_a   1.000
_cell.length_b   1.000
_cell.length_c   1.000
_cell.angle_alpha   90.00
_cell.angle_beta   90.00
_cell.angle_gamma   90.00
#
_symmetry.space_group_name_H-M   'P 1'
#
loop_
_entity.id
_entity.type
_entity.pdbx_description
1 polymer ?
#
loop_
_entity_poly.entity_id
_entity_poly.type
_entity_poly.pdbx_seq_one_letter_code
_entity_poly.pdbx_strand_id
1 'polypeptide(L)'
;MQIPISMAKRGLAMAALGLAALLWSSTIGVAAPQGGMAAEGKDQPFVMEYYYKAKWGHAEEFLALFKKNHYPVLKREIELGRMLKVSMSVPRYHTTEDGRWDYRVTIVFKNAAIANDNFDSSVLIKQL
;
A
#
# COMPACT_ATOMS: atom_id res chain seq x y z
N MET A 1 -63.60 39.45 -1.97
CA MET A 1 -62.67 39.05 -0.89
C MET A 1 -61.40 38.53 -1.55
N GLN A 2 -60.30 39.30 -1.50
CA GLN A 2 -59.02 38.90 -2.10
C GLN A 2 -58.31 37.89 -1.21
N ILE A 3 -57.66 36.88 -1.83
CA ILE A 3 -56.28 36.44 -1.53
C ILE A 3 -55.68 35.83 -2.83
N PRO A 4 -54.48 36.22 -3.29
CA PRO A 4 -53.79 35.62 -4.44
C PRO A 4 -52.66 34.65 -4.03
N ILE A 5 -52.41 33.61 -4.83
CA ILE A 5 -51.16 32.81 -4.79
C ILE A 5 -50.63 32.59 -6.23
N SER A 6 -49.71 33.49 -6.59
CA SER A 6 -48.43 33.32 -7.30
C SER A 6 -48.14 32.05 -8.13
N MET A 7 -48.05 32.30 -9.45
CA MET A 7 -46.98 31.93 -10.40
C MET A 7 -46.83 30.47 -10.91
N ALA A 8 -47.69 30.15 -11.88
CA ALA A 8 -47.38 29.66 -13.22
C ALA A 8 -46.22 28.64 -13.43
N LYS A 9 -46.63 27.39 -13.69
CA LYS A 9 -45.96 26.48 -14.63
C LYS A 9 -45.86 27.10 -16.03
N ARG A 10 -44.76 26.82 -16.74
CA ARG A 10 -44.63 26.47 -18.19
C ARG A 10 -43.46 27.20 -18.87
N GLY A 11 -42.49 26.41 -19.33
CA GLY A 11 -41.46 26.78 -20.32
C GLY A 11 -40.80 25.48 -20.79
N LEU A 12 -41.49 24.73 -21.64
CA LEU A 12 -41.30 24.68 -23.10
C LEU A 12 -40.22 23.66 -23.48
N ALA A 13 -40.70 22.57 -24.07
CA ALA A 13 -39.93 21.48 -24.63
C ALA A 13 -39.18 21.89 -25.90
N MET A 14 -38.23 21.02 -26.29
CA MET A 14 -37.64 20.86 -27.63
C MET A 14 -36.38 21.69 -27.94
N ALA A 15 -35.22 21.06 -27.74
CA ALA A 15 -34.04 21.24 -28.59
C ALA A 15 -33.21 19.94 -28.55
N ALA A 16 -33.72 18.91 -29.22
CA ALA A 16 -32.93 17.72 -29.57
C ALA A 16 -32.15 18.02 -30.86
N LEU A 17 -30.93 17.45 -30.94
CA LEU A 17 -30.05 17.36 -32.12
C LEU A 17 -29.34 18.67 -32.54
N GLY A 18 -28.12 18.86 -32.04
CA GLY A 18 -27.24 19.92 -32.54
C GLY A 18 -25.85 20.06 -31.92
N LEU A 19 -25.35 19.10 -31.13
CA LEU A 19 -23.99 19.19 -30.55
C LEU A 19 -23.24 17.85 -30.69
N ALA A 20 -23.24 17.30 -31.90
CA ALA A 20 -22.38 16.18 -32.29
C ALA A 20 -21.36 16.68 -33.31
N ALA A 21 -20.32 17.37 -32.84
CA ALA A 21 -19.00 17.49 -33.44
C ALA A 21 -18.19 18.54 -32.67
N LEU A 22 -16.90 18.25 -32.47
CA LEU A 22 -15.88 19.11 -31.84
C LEU A 22 -15.93 19.22 -30.32
N LEU A 23 -15.38 18.20 -29.62
CA LEU A 23 -14.38 18.45 -28.58
C LEU A 23 -13.34 17.32 -28.60
N TRP A 24 -12.30 17.58 -29.40
CA TRP A 24 -10.90 17.20 -29.25
C TRP A 24 -10.50 15.91 -28.53
N SER A 25 -9.98 15.00 -29.35
CA SER A 25 -8.76 14.22 -29.12
C SER A 25 -7.77 14.89 -28.15
N SER A 26 -7.53 14.30 -26.98
CA SER A 26 -6.19 14.20 -26.36
C SER A 26 -6.24 13.45 -25.03
N THR A 27 -6.00 12.14 -25.08
CA THR A 27 -5.29 11.46 -23.98
C THR A 27 -4.39 10.39 -24.60
N ILE A 28 -3.34 10.84 -25.31
CA ILE A 28 -2.11 10.05 -25.35
C ILE A 28 -1.61 10.10 -23.90
N GLY A 29 -1.86 9.02 -23.16
CA GLY A 29 -1.30 8.86 -21.83
C GLY A 29 0.22 8.82 -21.97
N VAL A 30 0.88 9.92 -21.65
CA VAL A 30 2.31 9.88 -21.34
C VAL A 30 2.44 8.95 -20.14
N ALA A 31 2.94 7.74 -20.39
CA ALA A 31 3.46 6.91 -19.32
C ALA A 31 4.61 7.68 -18.70
N ALA A 32 4.34 8.39 -17.61
CA ALA A 32 5.40 8.90 -16.76
C ALA A 32 6.24 7.69 -16.35
N PRO A 33 7.56 7.68 -16.58
CA PRO A 33 8.38 6.66 -15.94
C PRO A 33 8.07 6.79 -14.44
N GLN A 34 7.61 5.71 -13.83
CA GLN A 34 7.67 5.56 -12.38
C GLN A 34 9.16 5.52 -12.02
N GLY A 35 9.80 6.69 -12.06
CA GLY A 35 11.07 6.91 -11.44
C GLY A 35 10.79 6.80 -9.95
N GLY A 36 10.95 5.59 -9.40
CA GLY A 36 11.20 5.46 -7.98
C GLY A 36 12.27 6.49 -7.66
N MET A 37 11.99 7.38 -6.70
CA MET A 37 13.03 8.24 -6.15
C MET A 37 14.11 7.30 -5.63
N ALA A 38 15.12 7.03 -6.46
CA ALA A 38 16.37 6.47 -6.02
C ALA A 38 16.97 7.55 -5.13
N ALA A 39 16.55 7.55 -3.86
CA ALA A 39 17.14 8.38 -2.85
C ALA A 39 18.61 8.02 -2.85
N GLU A 40 19.45 8.94 -3.32
CA GLU A 40 20.90 8.90 -3.20
C GLU A 40 21.25 8.99 -1.71
N GLY A 41 21.06 7.88 -1.00
CA GLY A 41 21.59 7.64 0.32
C GLY A 41 22.61 6.52 0.19
N LYS A 42 23.87 6.87 -0.07
CA LYS A 42 25.00 5.94 0.05
C LYS A 42 24.89 5.22 1.39
N ASP A 43 24.61 3.91 1.36
CA ASP A 43 24.54 2.98 2.50
C ASP A 43 23.93 3.54 3.81
N GLN A 44 22.94 4.44 3.71
CA GLN A 44 22.21 4.97 4.86
C GLN A 44 21.09 4.00 5.25
N PRO A 45 21.13 3.37 6.44
CA PRO A 45 20.12 2.39 6.83
C PRO A 45 18.70 2.93 6.73
N PHE A 46 17.82 2.14 6.12
CA PHE A 46 16.42 2.53 5.91
C PHE A 46 15.50 1.57 6.64
N VAL A 47 14.59 2.08 7.46
CA VAL A 47 13.73 1.27 8.33
C VAL A 47 12.32 1.19 7.78
N MET A 48 11.78 -0.02 7.68
CA MET A 48 10.36 -0.26 7.38
C MET A 48 9.71 -1.07 8.50
N GLU A 49 8.48 -0.69 8.85
CA GLU A 49 7.66 -1.36 9.84
C GLU A 49 6.41 -1.93 9.19
N TYR A 50 6.19 -3.23 9.41
CA TYR A 50 5.04 -3.97 8.91
C TYR A 50 4.19 -4.39 10.10
N TYR A 51 2.93 -3.95 10.11
CA TYR A 51 1.97 -4.25 11.15
C TYR A 51 1.03 -5.35 10.68
N TYR A 52 0.92 -6.41 11.48
CA TYR A 52 0.05 -7.54 11.21
C TYR A 52 -1.04 -7.62 12.27
N LYS A 53 -2.26 -7.84 11.80
CA LYS A 53 -3.43 -8.15 12.61
C LYS A 53 -3.89 -9.56 12.25
N ALA A 54 -3.65 -10.51 13.16
CA ALA A 54 -4.09 -11.89 13.02
C ALA A 54 -5.60 -12.01 13.28
N LYS A 55 -6.19 -13.05 12.70
CA LYS A 55 -7.54 -13.47 13.07
C LYS A 55 -7.55 -13.86 14.56
N TRP A 56 -8.66 -13.58 15.23
CA TRP A 56 -8.84 -13.94 16.63
C TRP A 56 -8.60 -15.43 16.85
N GLY A 57 -7.80 -15.77 17.89
CA GLY A 57 -7.40 -17.14 18.18
C GLY A 57 -6.24 -17.71 17.34
N HIS A 58 -5.75 -16.99 16.33
CA HIS A 58 -4.72 -17.47 15.39
C HIS A 58 -3.37 -16.75 15.52
N ALA A 59 -3.13 -15.99 16.59
CA ALA A 59 -1.88 -15.24 16.76
C ALA A 59 -0.65 -16.18 16.79
N GLU A 60 -0.71 -17.25 17.60
CA GLU A 60 0.40 -18.21 17.70
C GLU A 60 0.61 -19.02 16.42
N GLU A 61 -0.47 -19.36 15.72
CA GLU A 61 -0.38 -20.01 14.40
C GLU A 61 0.30 -19.08 13.39
N PHE A 62 -0.08 -17.80 13.36
CA PHE A 62 0.60 -16.81 12.54
C PHE A 62 2.09 -16.75 12.86
N LEU A 63 2.47 -16.69 14.14
CA LEU A 63 3.87 -16.65 14.55
C LEU A 63 4.62 -17.91 14.12
N ALA A 64 4.02 -19.09 14.28
CA ALA A 64 4.60 -20.36 13.88
C ALA A 64 4.83 -20.42 12.36
N LEU A 65 3.83 -20.03 11.56
CA LEU A 65 3.93 -19.98 10.10
C LEU A 65 4.93 -18.92 9.63
N PHE A 66 4.95 -17.76 10.26
CA PHE A 66 5.93 -16.71 9.97
C PHE A 66 7.35 -17.22 10.17
N LYS A 67 7.63 -17.85 11.33
CA LYS A 67 8.95 -18.43 11.63
C LYS A 67 9.33 -19.55 10.68
N LYS A 68 8.38 -20.41 10.30
CA LYS A 68 8.63 -21.55 9.42
C LYS A 68 8.86 -21.13 7.97
N ASN A 69 8.09 -20.17 7.46
CA ASN A 69 8.00 -19.91 6.03
C ASN A 69 8.63 -18.58 5.61
N HIS A 70 8.42 -17.50 6.38
CA HIS A 70 8.84 -16.16 5.95
C HIS A 70 10.20 -15.76 6.51
N TYR A 71 10.45 -16.06 7.79
CA TYR A 71 11.70 -15.72 8.46
C TYR A 71 12.96 -16.27 7.76
N PRO A 72 12.99 -17.51 7.23
CA PRO A 72 14.17 -18.01 6.51
C PRO A 72 14.52 -17.17 5.28
N VAL A 73 13.52 -16.65 4.55
CA VAL A 73 13.74 -15.77 3.39
C VAL A 73 14.38 -14.45 3.82
N LEU A 74 13.84 -13.82 4.86
CA LEU A 74 14.40 -12.57 5.41
C LEU A 74 15.85 -12.77 5.90
N LYS A 75 16.13 -13.93 6.50
CA LYS A 75 17.49 -14.29 6.91
C LYS A 75 18.43 -14.40 5.71
N ARG A 76 17.99 -15.00 4.60
CA ARG A 76 18.77 -15.04 3.35
C ARG A 76 19.04 -13.64 2.80
N GLU A 77 18.06 -12.74 2.83
CA GLU A 77 18.29 -11.35 2.41
C GLU A 77 19.26 -10.58 3.32
N ILE A 78 19.34 -10.93 4.60
CA ILE A 78 20.41 -10.46 5.50
C ILE A 78 21.77 -11.02 5.07
N GLU A 79 21.85 -12.32 4.79
CA GLU A 79 23.09 -12.98 4.32
C GLU A 79 23.60 -12.39 2.99
N LEU A 80 22.68 -11.95 2.12
CA LEU A 80 22.99 -11.25 0.86
C LEU A 80 23.37 -9.77 1.06
N GLY A 81 23.28 -9.23 2.28
CA GLY A 81 23.60 -7.84 2.60
C GLY A 81 22.55 -6.83 2.17
N ARG A 82 21.35 -7.27 1.79
CA ARG A 82 20.21 -6.37 1.47
C ARG A 82 19.60 -5.77 2.72
N MET A 83 19.47 -6.61 3.75
CA MET A 83 18.96 -6.24 5.07
C MET A 83 20.09 -6.28 6.11
N LEU A 84 20.05 -5.36 7.06
CA LEU A 84 20.95 -5.32 8.21
C LEU A 84 20.35 -6.07 9.40
N LYS A 85 19.02 -6.02 9.55
CA LYS A 85 18.31 -6.61 10.70
C LYS A 85 16.85 -6.85 10.40
N VAL A 86 16.30 -7.90 10.99
CA VAL A 86 14.86 -8.10 11.18
C VAL A 86 14.57 -8.31 12.67
N SER A 87 13.48 -7.73 13.18
CA SER A 87 12.97 -8.00 14.52
C SER A 87 11.45 -7.98 14.54
N MET A 88 10.85 -8.70 15.50
CA MET A 88 9.41 -8.71 15.72
C MET A 88 9.09 -8.26 17.14
N SER A 89 8.05 -7.43 17.29
CA SER A 89 7.50 -6.98 18.57
C SER A 89 6.00 -7.30 18.64
N VAL A 90 5.49 -7.48 19.84
CA VAL A 90 4.06 -7.63 20.13
C VAL A 90 3.59 -6.43 20.97
N PRO A 91 2.32 -6.02 20.90
CA PRO A 91 1.81 -4.96 21.76
C PRO A 91 1.87 -5.41 23.23
N ARG A 92 2.30 -4.52 24.13
CA ARG A 92 2.31 -4.81 25.57
C ARG A 92 0.97 -4.56 26.24
N TYR A 93 0.22 -3.58 25.74
CA TYR A 93 -1.03 -3.13 26.31
C TYR A 93 -2.17 -3.40 25.33
N HIS A 94 -3.38 -3.50 25.88
CA HIS A 94 -4.59 -3.72 25.10
C HIS A 94 -4.95 -2.44 24.33
N THR A 95 -5.52 -2.61 23.14
CA THR A 95 -6.04 -1.53 22.31
C THR A 95 -7.49 -1.82 21.97
N THR A 96 -8.18 -0.85 21.37
CA THR A 96 -9.48 -1.08 20.73
C THR A 96 -9.34 -2.03 19.55
N GLU A 97 -10.44 -2.69 19.16
CA GLU A 97 -10.44 -3.65 18.04
C GLU A 97 -10.00 -3.03 16.72
N ASP A 98 -10.43 -1.80 16.43
CA ASP A 98 -10.09 -1.06 15.21
C ASP A 98 -8.60 -0.71 15.14
N GLY A 99 -8.00 -0.33 16.28
CA GLY A 99 -6.59 0.06 16.37
C GLY A 99 -5.62 -1.09 16.65
N ARG A 100 -6.11 -2.33 16.85
CA ARG A 100 -5.23 -3.44 17.26
C ARG A 100 -4.32 -3.93 16.14
N TRP A 101 -3.12 -4.29 16.55
CA TRP A 101 -2.14 -5.06 15.79
C TRP A 101 -1.54 -6.09 16.74
N ASP A 102 -1.21 -7.28 16.24
CA ASP A 102 -0.71 -8.38 17.08
C ASP A 102 0.81 -8.52 16.97
N TYR A 103 1.36 -8.20 15.80
CA TYR A 103 2.79 -8.24 15.54
C TYR A 103 3.25 -7.04 14.72
N ARG A 104 4.39 -6.47 15.09
CA ARG A 104 5.14 -5.51 14.28
C ARG A 104 6.45 -6.13 13.86
N VAL A 105 6.69 -6.27 12.56
CA VAL A 105 7.98 -6.66 12.01
C VAL A 105 8.72 -5.40 11.58
N THR A 106 9.91 -5.19 12.11
CA THR A 106 10.80 -4.09 11.74
C THR A 106 11.95 -4.66 10.93
N ILE A 107 12.11 -4.18 9.70
CA ILE A 107 13.24 -4.52 8.83
C ILE A 107 14.10 -3.27 8.66
N VAL A 108 15.39 -3.42 8.90
CA VAL A 108 16.40 -2.40 8.61
C VAL A 108 17.09 -2.82 7.32
N PHE A 109 16.84 -2.11 6.24
CA PHE A 109 17.51 -2.27 4.95
C PHE A 109 18.82 -1.51 4.93
N LYS A 110 19.75 -1.97 4.07
CA LYS A 110 21.03 -1.31 3.88
C LYS A 110 20.89 0.14 3.42
N ASN A 111 19.94 0.40 2.52
CA ASN A 111 19.55 1.75 2.10
C ASN A 111 18.15 1.78 1.47
N ALA A 112 17.65 3.00 1.24
CA ALA A 112 16.32 3.24 0.67
C ALA A 112 16.18 2.71 -0.77
N ALA A 113 17.25 2.71 -1.57
CA ALA A 113 17.20 2.19 -2.93
C ALA A 113 16.97 0.67 -2.93
N ILE A 114 17.67 -0.08 -2.09
CA ILE A 114 17.48 -1.53 -1.91
C ILE A 114 16.08 -1.84 -1.35
N ALA A 115 15.60 -1.04 -0.39
CA ALA A 115 14.27 -1.19 0.19
C ALA A 115 13.13 -1.05 -0.83
N ASN A 116 13.33 -0.27 -1.89
CA ASN A 116 12.31 0.06 -2.89
C ASN A 116 12.66 -0.44 -4.29
N ASP A 117 13.57 -1.42 -4.42
CA ASP A 117 13.89 -2.04 -5.70
C ASP A 117 12.87 -3.15 -6.07
N ASN A 118 13.04 -3.75 -7.25
CA ASN A 118 12.19 -4.84 -7.74
C ASN A 118 12.81 -6.23 -7.51
N PHE A 119 13.54 -6.43 -6.39
CA PHE A 119 14.14 -7.72 -6.10
C PHE A 119 13.09 -8.82 -5.92
N ASP A 120 13.23 -9.90 -6.69
CA ASP A 120 12.36 -11.07 -6.59
C ASP A 120 12.86 -12.04 -5.52
N SER A 121 12.34 -11.93 -4.30
CA SER A 121 12.70 -12.83 -3.19
C SER A 121 12.24 -14.29 -3.42
N SER A 122 11.41 -14.57 -4.44
CA SER A 122 10.97 -15.95 -4.74
C SER A 122 12.13 -16.85 -5.17
N VAL A 123 13.21 -16.28 -5.69
CA VAL A 123 14.43 -17.01 -6.03
C VAL A 123 15.09 -17.64 -4.80
N LEU A 124 14.92 -17.03 -3.62
CA LEU A 124 15.45 -17.53 -2.35
C LEU A 124 14.61 -18.68 -1.79
N ILE A 125 13.31 -18.69 -2.07
CA ILE A 125 12.39 -19.76 -1.63
C ILE A 125 12.80 -21.10 -2.25
N LYS A 126 13.26 -21.12 -3.50
CA LYS A 126 13.71 -22.34 -4.19
C LYS A 126 14.98 -22.96 -3.58
N GLN A 127 15.67 -22.25 -2.69
CA GLN A 127 16.93 -22.65 -2.07
C GLN A 127 16.77 -23.07 -0.59
N LEU A 128 15.54 -23.12 -0.09
CA LEU A 128 15.16 -23.42 1.29
C LEU A 128 14.33 -24.69 1.35
#